data_AF-A0AAN7IRI5-F1
#
_entry.id   AF-A0AAN7IRI5-F1
#
_cell.length_a   1.000
_cell.length_b   1.000
_cell.length_c   1.000
_cell.angle_alpha   90.00
_cell.angle_beta   90.00
_cell.angle_gamma   90.00
#
_symmetry.space_group_name_H-M   'P 1'
#
loop_
_entity.id
_entity.type
_entity.pdbx_description
1 polymer ?
#
loop_
_entity_poly.entity_id
_entity_poly.type
_entity_poly.pdbx_seq_one_letter_code
_entity_poly.pdbx_strand_id
1 'polypeptide(L)'
;MMENKQVGIPTTAFLVSAALMLSTPLKALAETCEADNSVFNMNMPLLLAVALIGATVGGLLARQRRGELERMNEQLRQINTALRRQAKIESYAPTLSYAPVGGRIPETEVIVDPKKQELISRLKSGKNFLRNQELEKAFLEFKTALELAQNLKDPIEEKKAARGLGASLQRQGKYREAIKYHSMVLAISGREGEDSGNTEAYGAIADCYTELGDLERAGKFYDKYISGLETD
;
A
#
# COMPACT_ATOMS: atom_id res chain seq x y z
N MET A 1 25.46 36.50 9.82
CA MET A 1 25.14 36.43 11.26
C MET A 1 23.77 35.79 11.39
N MET A 2 23.71 34.50 11.72
CA MET A 2 22.46 33.78 11.95
C MET A 2 22.44 33.30 13.40
N GLU A 3 21.46 33.81 14.14
CA GLU A 3 21.23 33.56 15.56
C GLU A 3 20.43 32.25 15.70
N ASN A 4 21.08 31.21 16.23
CA ASN A 4 20.52 29.88 16.36
C ASN A 4 19.73 29.81 17.69
N LYS A 5 18.41 29.94 17.63
CA LYS A 5 17.53 29.86 18.81
C LYS A 5 17.36 28.40 19.24
N GLN A 6 18.20 27.98 20.18
CA GLN A 6 18.13 26.69 20.84
C GLN A 6 16.87 26.64 21.73
N VAL A 7 15.85 25.91 21.30
CA VAL A 7 14.67 25.61 22.12
C VAL A 7 15.07 24.52 23.10
N GLY A 8 15.56 24.92 24.28
CA GLY A 8 15.81 24.03 25.41
C GLY A 8 14.48 23.57 26.00
N ILE A 9 14.14 22.30 25.82
CA ILE A 9 13.06 21.67 26.58
C ILE A 9 13.56 21.54 28.03
N PRO A 10 12.83 22.05 29.05
CA PRO A 10 13.32 22.04 30.41
C PRO A 10 13.27 20.60 30.95
N THR A 11 14.46 20.04 31.21
CA THR A 11 14.69 18.74 31.86
C THR A 11 14.02 18.64 33.24
N THR A 12 13.61 19.78 33.82
CA THR A 12 12.87 19.86 35.10
C THR A 12 11.43 19.34 35.00
N ALA A 13 10.78 19.38 33.84
CA ALA A 13 9.40 18.90 33.69
C ALA A 13 9.30 17.36 33.82
N PHE A 14 10.34 16.64 33.40
CA PHE A 14 10.39 15.17 33.49
C PHE A 14 10.64 14.68 34.92
N LEU A 15 11.44 15.42 35.70
CA LEU A 15 11.72 15.07 37.10
C LEU A 15 10.50 15.30 38.00
N VAL A 16 9.69 16.32 37.71
CA VAL A 16 8.47 16.61 38.49
C VAL A 16 7.37 15.58 38.22
N SER A 17 7.20 15.08 36.99
CA SER A 17 6.20 14.03 36.72
C SER A 17 6.61 12.69 37.32
N ALA A 18 7.91 12.38 37.35
CA ALA A 18 8.42 11.17 38.02
C ALA A 18 8.26 11.26 39.55
N ALA A 19 8.48 12.44 40.15
CA ALA A 19 8.32 12.64 41.58
C ALA A 19 6.85 12.61 42.04
N LEU A 20 5.89 13.05 41.21
CA LEU A 20 4.46 12.97 41.54
C LEU A 20 3.89 11.55 41.51
N MET A 21 4.51 10.63 40.73
CA MET A 21 4.11 9.22 40.69
C MET A 21 4.63 8.40 41.89
N LEU A 22 5.59 8.94 42.65
CA LEU A 22 6.20 8.29 43.81
C LEU A 22 5.55 8.66 45.15
N SER A 23 4.70 9.69 45.18
CA SER A 23 4.10 10.22 46.41
C SER A 23 2.61 9.94 46.57
N THR A 24 1.94 9.36 45.58
CA THR A 24 0.54 8.94 45.72
C THR A 24 0.47 7.51 46.25
N PRO A 25 -0.20 7.25 47.39
CA PRO A 25 -0.45 5.88 47.81
C PRO A 25 -1.37 5.21 46.80
N LEU A 26 -0.87 4.15 46.15
CA LEU A 26 -1.60 3.19 45.31
C LEU A 26 -2.70 2.47 46.11
N LYS A 27 -3.76 3.18 46.49
CA LYS A 27 -4.91 2.59 47.18
C LYS A 27 -6.27 3.10 46.69
N ALA A 28 -6.29 3.76 45.53
CA ALA A 28 -7.52 4.17 44.87
C ALA A 28 -7.42 3.81 43.39
N LEU A 29 -8.39 3.02 42.91
CA LEU A 29 -8.55 2.45 41.56
C LEU A 29 -7.94 1.06 41.34
N ALA A 30 -8.43 0.09 42.10
CA ALA A 30 -8.60 -1.28 41.62
C ALA A 30 -9.66 -1.99 42.49
N GLU A 31 -10.94 -1.68 42.26
CA GLU A 31 -11.95 -2.72 42.44
C GLU A 31 -11.63 -3.79 41.39
N THR A 32 -10.90 -4.82 41.82
CA THR A 32 -10.69 -6.02 41.03
C THR A 32 -11.66 -7.07 41.55
N CYS A 33 -12.54 -7.51 40.65
CA CYS A 33 -13.28 -8.75 40.81
C CYS A 33 -12.29 -9.86 41.17
N GLU A 34 -12.68 -10.67 42.15
CA GLU A 34 -12.01 -11.91 42.51
C GLU A 34 -11.82 -12.80 41.27
N ALA A 35 -10.57 -13.09 40.94
CA ALA A 35 -10.20 -14.26 40.19
C ALA A 35 -8.83 -14.71 40.71
N ASP A 36 -8.86 -15.78 41.50
CA ASP A 36 -7.69 -16.57 41.86
C ASP A 36 -6.86 -16.86 40.61
N ASN A 37 -5.62 -16.36 40.56
CA ASN A 37 -4.57 -16.87 39.67
C ASN A 37 -3.18 -16.43 40.17
N SER A 38 -2.58 -17.28 40.99
CA SER A 38 -1.27 -17.15 41.63
C SER A 38 -0.05 -17.19 40.68
N VAL A 39 -0.26 -17.09 39.35
CA VAL A 39 0.82 -17.06 38.35
C VAL A 39 1.17 -15.63 37.90
N PHE A 40 0.24 -14.68 38.05
CA PHE A 40 0.44 -13.31 37.54
C PHE A 40 1.22 -12.39 38.48
N ASN A 41 1.34 -12.71 39.78
CA ASN A 41 1.85 -11.75 40.76
C ASN A 41 3.40 -11.71 40.86
N MET A 42 4.12 -12.79 40.51
CA MET A 42 5.59 -12.80 40.52
C MET A 42 6.24 -12.35 39.19
N ASN A 43 5.51 -12.34 38.07
CA ASN A 43 6.02 -11.96 36.74
C ASN A 43 5.54 -10.58 36.24
N MET A 44 4.59 -9.94 36.93
CA MET A 44 4.05 -8.62 36.58
C MET A 44 5.12 -7.51 36.43
N PRO A 45 6.11 -7.37 37.34
CA PRO A 45 7.16 -6.36 37.17
C PRO A 45 8.12 -6.68 36.01
N LEU A 46 8.32 -7.96 35.71
CA LEU A 46 9.23 -8.42 34.65
C LEU A 46 8.61 -8.22 33.26
N LEU A 47 7.32 -8.48 33.11
CA LEU A 47 6.54 -8.16 31.90
C LEU A 47 6.48 -6.65 31.64
N LEU A 48 6.30 -5.84 32.69
CA LEU A 48 6.32 -4.39 32.57
C LEU A 48 7.70 -3.88 32.10
N ALA A 49 8.78 -4.45 32.63
CA ALA A 49 10.15 -4.12 32.22
C ALA A 49 10.41 -4.48 30.75
N VAL A 50 9.99 -5.67 30.30
CA VAL A 50 10.12 -6.07 28.89
C VAL A 50 9.29 -5.16 27.97
N ALA A 51 8.08 -4.77 28.37
CA ALA A 51 7.24 -3.86 27.61
C ALA A 51 7.86 -2.45 27.50
N LEU A 52 8.45 -1.93 28.57
CA LEU A 52 9.15 -0.63 28.56
C LEU A 52 10.42 -0.67 27.70
N ILE A 53 11.19 -1.76 27.74
CA ILE A 53 12.36 -1.95 26.87
C ILE A 53 11.91 -2.04 25.41
N GLY A 54 10.86 -2.82 25.11
CA GLY A 54 10.30 -2.93 23.77
C GLY A 54 9.78 -1.59 23.23
N ALA A 55 9.10 -0.80 24.05
CA ALA A 55 8.56 0.51 23.67
C ALA A 55 9.68 1.55 23.45
N THR A 56 10.73 1.53 24.28
CA THR A 56 11.86 2.46 24.14
C THR A 56 12.71 2.11 22.93
N VAL A 57 13.09 0.84 22.75
CA VAL A 57 13.87 0.38 21.60
C VAL A 57 13.08 0.52 20.29
N GLY A 58 11.81 0.08 20.27
CA GLY A 58 10.94 0.22 19.10
C GLY A 58 10.67 1.68 18.74
N GLY A 59 10.48 2.54 19.75
CA GLY A 59 10.32 3.99 19.55
C GLY A 59 11.58 4.66 19.00
N LEU A 60 12.77 4.27 19.48
CA LEU A 60 14.06 4.79 19.01
C LEU A 60 14.34 4.36 17.56
N LEU A 61 14.12 3.08 17.25
CA LEU A 61 14.31 2.52 15.91
C LEU A 61 13.33 3.14 14.90
N ALA A 62 12.07 3.34 15.30
CA ALA A 62 11.08 4.02 14.47
C ALA A 62 11.43 5.49 14.21
N ARG A 63 11.97 6.20 15.22
CA ARG A 63 12.46 7.57 15.05
C ARG A 63 13.67 7.65 14.11
N GLN A 64 14.58 6.68 14.19
CA GLN A 64 15.74 6.60 13.30
C GLN A 64 15.31 6.39 11.84
N ARG A 65 14.40 5.42 11.58
CA ARG A 65 13.85 5.18 10.24
C ARG A 65 13.06 6.37 9.68
N ARG A 66 12.32 7.09 10.53
CA ARG A 66 11.63 8.33 10.12
C ARG A 66 12.61 9.40 9.65
N GLY A 67 13.71 9.60 10.38
CA GLY A 67 14.74 10.56 9.98
C GLY A 67 15.43 10.20 8.65
N GLU A 68 15.70 8.93 8.41
CA GLU A 68 16.25 8.46 7.13
C GLU A 68 15.25 8.64 5.98
N LEU A 69 13.97 8.31 6.20
CA LEU A 69 12.91 8.53 5.23
C LEU A 69 12.71 10.02 4.91
N GLU A 70 12.70 10.88 5.93
CA GLU A 70 12.59 12.33 5.76
C GLU A 70 13.77 12.89 4.96
N ARG A 71 14.99 12.42 5.25
CA ARG A 71 16.19 12.79 4.48
C ARG A 71 16.11 12.33 3.02
N MET A 72 15.72 11.07 2.78
CA MET A 72 15.55 10.56 1.41
C MET A 72 14.47 11.34 0.66
N ASN A 73 13.36 11.68 1.31
CA ASN A 73 12.26 12.42 0.69
C ASN A 73 12.68 13.87 0.36
N GLU A 74 13.45 14.51 1.25
CA GLU A 74 14.00 15.83 0.98
C GLU A 74 15.07 15.80 -0.12
N GLN A 75 15.92 14.76 -0.16
CA GLN A 75 16.86 14.55 -1.27
C GLN A 75 16.13 14.39 -2.60
N LEU A 76 15.07 13.56 -2.65
CA LEU A 76 14.21 13.41 -3.83
C LEU A 76 13.58 14.74 -4.25
N ARG A 77 13.13 15.54 -3.28
CA ARG A 77 12.60 16.87 -3.55
C ARG A 77 13.66 17.79 -4.14
N GLN A 78 14.87 17.79 -3.59
CA GLN A 78 15.99 18.57 -4.10
C GLN A 78 16.38 18.15 -5.52
N ILE A 79 16.51 16.85 -5.79
CA ILE A 79 16.79 16.31 -7.13
C ILE A 79 15.71 16.75 -8.11
N ASN A 80 14.43 16.62 -7.76
CA ASN A 80 13.33 17.08 -8.61
C ASN A 80 13.39 18.59 -8.88
N THR A 81 13.76 19.41 -7.88
CA THR A 81 13.92 20.86 -8.09
C THR A 81 15.16 21.19 -8.93
N ALA A 82 16.24 20.43 -8.80
CA ALA A 82 17.47 20.61 -9.57
C ALA A 82 17.26 20.23 -11.04
N LEU A 83 16.60 19.09 -11.31
CA LEU A 83 16.22 18.67 -12.66
C LEU A 83 15.30 19.70 -13.33
N ARG A 84 14.36 20.30 -12.60
CA ARG A 84 13.53 21.41 -13.12
C ARG A 84 14.34 22.66 -13.44
N ARG A 85 15.36 23.00 -12.64
CA ARG A 85 16.27 24.12 -12.93
C ARG A 85 17.15 23.82 -14.15
N GLN A 86 17.64 22.59 -14.25
CA GLN A 86 18.42 22.13 -15.39
C GLN A 86 17.60 22.17 -16.68
N ALA A 87 16.37 21.66 -16.67
CA ALA A 87 15.44 21.77 -17.80
C ALA A 87 15.11 23.23 -18.17
N LYS A 88 15.09 24.14 -17.18
CA LYS A 88 14.89 25.58 -17.40
C LYS A 88 16.11 26.30 -17.98
N ILE A 89 17.31 25.75 -17.79
CA ILE A 89 18.56 26.24 -18.40
C ILE A 89 18.72 25.62 -19.80
N GLU A 90 18.39 24.35 -19.98
CA GLU A 90 18.40 23.65 -21.28
C GLU A 90 17.31 24.15 -22.24
N SER A 91 16.22 24.73 -21.72
CA SER A 91 15.24 25.48 -22.53
C SER A 91 15.78 26.80 -23.13
N TYR A 92 17.05 27.16 -22.86
CA TYR A 92 17.79 28.20 -23.57
C TYR A 92 18.65 27.61 -24.72
N ALA A 93 18.24 26.50 -25.32
CA ALA A 93 18.69 26.08 -26.64
C ALA A 93 17.77 26.74 -27.70
N PRO A 94 18.29 27.58 -28.62
CA PRO A 94 17.45 28.45 -29.47
C PRO A 94 16.63 27.71 -30.54
N THR A 95 16.72 26.38 -30.62
CA THR A 95 16.01 25.56 -31.61
C THR A 95 15.10 24.49 -31.01
N LEU A 96 14.97 24.41 -29.68
CA LEU A 96 14.01 23.51 -29.03
C LEU A 96 13.20 24.32 -28.02
N SER A 97 11.98 24.68 -28.42
CA SER A 97 11.02 25.38 -27.57
C SER A 97 10.53 24.44 -26.48
N TYR A 98 11.23 24.41 -25.35
CA TYR A 98 10.71 23.84 -24.12
C TYR A 98 9.78 24.86 -23.43
N ALA A 99 8.57 24.42 -23.12
CA ALA A 99 7.56 25.22 -22.42
C ALA A 99 7.96 25.52 -20.96
N PRO A 100 7.60 26.70 -20.41
CA PRO A 100 8.15 27.18 -19.15
C PRO A 100 7.57 26.43 -17.94
N VAL A 101 8.44 26.01 -17.01
CA VAL A 101 8.03 25.45 -15.72
C VAL A 101 7.80 26.59 -14.72
N GLY A 102 6.51 26.87 -14.45
CA GLY A 102 6.09 27.91 -13.53
C GLY A 102 4.58 28.09 -13.42
N GLY A 103 3.85 27.04 -13.08
CA GLY A 103 2.47 27.14 -12.61
C GLY A 103 2.17 25.94 -11.72
N ARG A 104 1.41 26.14 -10.63
CA ARG A 104 0.50 25.06 -10.21
C ARG A 104 -0.23 24.70 -11.50
N ILE A 105 -0.07 23.48 -11.99
CA ILE A 105 -1.00 22.99 -12.98
C ILE A 105 -2.31 22.95 -12.18
N PRO A 106 -3.28 23.86 -12.41
CA PRO A 106 -4.62 23.54 -11.95
C PRO A 106 -4.92 22.17 -12.56
N GLU A 107 -5.52 21.25 -11.80
CA GLU A 107 -5.74 19.85 -12.22
C GLU A 107 -6.41 19.70 -13.61
N THR A 108 -6.86 20.81 -14.19
CA THR A 108 -7.35 21.04 -15.55
C THR A 108 -6.34 21.06 -16.71
N GLU A 109 -5.01 21.02 -16.53
CA GLU A 109 -4.05 21.08 -17.67
C GLU A 109 -3.04 19.92 -17.77
N VAL A 110 -3.39 18.75 -17.24
CA VAL A 110 -3.03 17.52 -17.95
C VAL A 110 -4.23 17.24 -18.84
N ILE A 111 -4.05 17.15 -20.16
CA ILE A 111 -5.08 16.57 -21.04
C ILE A 111 -5.13 15.08 -20.71
N VAL A 112 -5.66 14.74 -19.53
CA VAL A 112 -6.03 13.38 -19.19
C VAL A 112 -7.32 13.17 -19.94
N ASP A 113 -7.31 12.26 -20.90
CA ASP A 113 -8.55 11.83 -21.55
C ASP A 113 -9.60 11.59 -20.44
N PRO A 114 -10.77 12.25 -20.49
CA PRO A 114 -11.75 12.14 -19.41
C PRO A 114 -12.14 10.69 -19.14
N LYS A 115 -12.10 9.85 -20.18
CA LYS A 115 -12.29 8.40 -20.10
C LYS A 115 -11.17 7.69 -19.33
N LYS A 116 -9.91 8.11 -19.47
CA LYS A 116 -8.78 7.54 -18.72
C LYS A 116 -8.85 7.93 -17.25
N GLN A 117 -9.26 9.16 -16.95
CA GLN A 117 -9.49 9.59 -15.57
C GLN A 117 -10.65 8.81 -14.93
N GLU A 118 -11.73 8.60 -15.67
CA GLU A 118 -12.85 7.76 -15.22
C GLU A 118 -12.37 6.33 -14.95
N LEU A 119 -11.65 5.71 -15.88
CA LEU A 119 -11.08 4.37 -15.73
C LEU A 119 -10.29 4.21 -14.42
N ILE A 120 -9.35 5.11 -14.16
CA ILE A 120 -8.52 5.07 -12.95
C ILE A 120 -9.40 5.22 -11.68
N SER A 121 -10.41 6.09 -11.74
CA SER A 121 -11.38 6.27 -10.65
C SER A 121 -12.18 4.99 -10.38
N ARG A 122 -12.69 4.33 -11.43
CA ARG A 122 -13.43 3.06 -11.35
C ARG A 122 -12.58 1.96 -10.74
N LEU A 123 -11.33 1.80 -11.18
CA LEU A 123 -10.39 0.83 -10.61
C LEU A 123 -10.13 1.07 -9.11
N LYS A 124 -10.01 2.34 -8.71
CA LYS A 124 -9.83 2.72 -7.30
C LYS A 124 -11.10 2.42 -6.48
N SER A 125 -12.27 2.74 -7.02
CA SER A 125 -13.58 2.45 -6.41
C SER A 125 -13.77 0.94 -6.21
N GLY A 126 -13.52 0.14 -7.25
CA GLY A 126 -13.59 -1.33 -7.18
C GLY A 126 -12.70 -1.93 -6.10
N LYS A 127 -11.46 -1.43 -5.96
CA LYS A 127 -10.55 -1.85 -4.87
C LYS A 127 -11.09 -1.48 -3.49
N ASN A 128 -11.69 -0.30 -3.34
CA ASN A 128 -12.31 0.11 -2.08
C ASN A 128 -13.50 -0.80 -1.73
N PHE A 129 -14.37 -1.11 -2.69
CA PHE A 129 -15.50 -2.03 -2.47
C PHE A 129 -15.04 -3.45 -2.11
N LEU A 130 -13.97 -3.95 -2.72
CA LEU A 130 -13.36 -5.21 -2.28
C LEU A 130 -12.93 -5.14 -0.82
N ARG A 131 -12.23 -4.08 -0.40
CA ARG A 131 -11.82 -3.92 1.01
C ARG A 131 -13.01 -3.90 1.98
N ASN A 132 -14.14 -3.32 1.54
CA ASN A 132 -15.36 -3.22 2.33
C ASN A 132 -16.27 -4.47 2.24
N GLN A 133 -15.85 -5.52 1.53
CA GLN A 133 -16.66 -6.73 1.25
C GLN A 133 -17.95 -6.48 0.46
N GLU A 134 -18.05 -5.35 -0.24
CA GLU A 134 -19.18 -5.03 -1.13
C GLU A 134 -18.94 -5.63 -2.53
N LEU A 135 -18.98 -6.96 -2.62
CA LEU A 135 -18.45 -7.73 -3.75
C LEU A 135 -19.19 -7.49 -5.08
N GLU A 136 -20.51 -7.28 -5.04
CA GLU A 136 -21.31 -7.00 -6.24
C GLU A 136 -20.98 -5.62 -6.82
N LYS A 137 -20.81 -4.62 -5.96
CA LYS A 137 -20.40 -3.27 -6.36
C LYS A 137 -18.98 -3.27 -6.91
N ALA A 138 -18.07 -3.99 -6.26
CA ALA A 138 -16.72 -4.18 -6.77
C ALA A 138 -16.72 -4.77 -8.18
N PHE A 139 -17.50 -5.83 -8.40
CA PHE A 139 -17.65 -6.45 -9.71
C PHE A 139 -18.14 -5.46 -10.77
N LEU A 140 -19.16 -4.65 -10.45
CA LEU A 140 -19.70 -3.65 -11.37
C LEU A 140 -18.68 -2.55 -11.74
N GLU A 141 -17.93 -2.05 -10.75
CA GLU A 141 -16.87 -1.05 -10.99
C GLU A 141 -15.73 -1.62 -11.84
N PHE A 142 -15.31 -2.87 -11.59
CA PHE A 142 -14.26 -3.48 -12.44
C PHE A 142 -14.78 -3.85 -13.83
N LYS A 143 -16.07 -4.16 -13.98
CA LYS A 143 -16.67 -4.43 -15.30
C LYS A 143 -16.67 -3.17 -16.17
N THR A 144 -17.11 -2.06 -15.60
CA THR A 144 -17.08 -0.76 -16.31
C THR A 144 -15.64 -0.32 -16.60
N ALA A 145 -14.71 -0.54 -15.67
CA ALA A 145 -13.29 -0.30 -15.90
C ALA A 145 -12.73 -1.15 -17.06
N LEU A 146 -13.12 -2.42 -17.17
CA LEU A 146 -12.68 -3.30 -18.26
C LEU A 146 -13.14 -2.77 -19.63
N GLU A 147 -14.43 -2.41 -19.74
CA GLU A 147 -15.01 -1.86 -20.96
C GLU A 147 -14.31 -0.55 -21.37
N LEU A 148 -14.00 0.33 -20.40
CA LEU A 148 -13.25 1.56 -20.64
C LEU A 148 -11.82 1.27 -21.09
N ALA A 149 -11.11 0.33 -20.46
CA ALA A 149 -9.75 -0.03 -20.82
C ALA A 149 -9.67 -0.61 -22.25
N GLN A 150 -10.64 -1.45 -22.64
CA GLN A 150 -10.75 -1.99 -24.00
C GLN A 150 -11.02 -0.89 -25.03
N ASN A 151 -11.90 0.05 -24.72
CA ASN A 151 -12.17 1.20 -25.58
C ASN A 151 -10.95 2.11 -25.76
N LEU A 152 -10.12 2.24 -24.72
CA LEU A 152 -8.87 2.99 -24.75
C LEU A 152 -7.70 2.19 -25.34
N LYS A 153 -7.89 0.89 -25.61
CA LYS A 153 -6.85 -0.06 -26.05
C LYS A 153 -5.63 -0.04 -25.12
N ASP A 154 -5.86 0.04 -23.81
CA ASP A 154 -4.82 0.04 -22.78
C ASP A 154 -4.72 -1.36 -22.13
N PRO A 155 -3.80 -2.24 -22.59
CA PRO A 155 -3.73 -3.61 -22.12
C PRO A 155 -3.30 -3.71 -20.65
N ILE A 156 -2.57 -2.72 -20.13
CA ILE A 156 -2.12 -2.69 -18.74
C ILE A 156 -3.33 -2.49 -17.82
N GLU A 157 -4.19 -1.53 -18.14
CA GLU A 157 -5.41 -1.29 -17.37
C GLU A 157 -6.46 -2.38 -17.60
N GLU A 158 -6.50 -3.00 -18.79
CA GLU A 158 -7.35 -4.17 -19.08
C GLU A 158 -7.00 -5.34 -18.14
N LYS A 159 -5.70 -5.66 -17.98
CA LYS A 159 -5.22 -6.68 -17.03
C LYS A 159 -5.61 -6.37 -15.58
N LYS A 160 -5.52 -5.10 -15.15
CA LYS A 160 -5.90 -4.68 -13.79
C LYS A 160 -7.39 -4.85 -13.53
N ALA A 161 -8.24 -4.46 -14.50
CA ALA A 161 -9.69 -4.63 -14.41
C ALA A 161 -10.08 -6.11 -14.37
N ALA A 162 -9.48 -6.93 -15.25
CA ALA A 162 -9.65 -8.38 -15.31
C ALA A 162 -9.35 -9.05 -13.96
N ARG A 163 -8.20 -8.72 -13.36
CA ARG A 163 -7.79 -9.23 -12.05
C ARG A 163 -8.79 -8.84 -10.95
N GLY A 164 -9.29 -7.62 -10.98
CA GLY A 164 -10.33 -7.12 -10.08
C GLY A 164 -11.66 -7.88 -10.20
N LEU A 165 -12.09 -8.21 -11.42
CA LEU A 165 -13.26 -9.05 -11.68
C LEU A 165 -13.07 -10.47 -11.13
N GLY A 166 -11.93 -11.09 -11.43
CA GLY A 166 -11.57 -12.41 -10.91
C GLY A 166 -11.59 -12.46 -9.39
N ALA A 167 -10.95 -11.49 -8.73
CA ALA A 167 -10.93 -11.39 -7.27
C ALA A 167 -12.33 -11.16 -6.67
N SER A 168 -13.18 -10.36 -7.32
CA SER A 168 -14.56 -10.13 -6.89
C SER A 168 -15.38 -11.41 -6.94
N LEU A 169 -15.23 -12.20 -8.00
CA LEU A 169 -15.93 -13.48 -8.18
C LEU A 169 -15.40 -14.57 -7.25
N GLN A 170 -14.09 -14.63 -7.00
CA GLN A 170 -13.51 -15.54 -6.00
C GLN A 170 -14.14 -15.32 -4.63
N ARG A 171 -14.24 -14.06 -4.18
CA ARG A 171 -14.86 -13.75 -2.90
C ARG A 171 -16.36 -14.04 -2.83
N GLN A 172 -17.04 -14.12 -3.99
CA GLN A 172 -18.44 -14.54 -4.09
C GLN A 172 -18.60 -16.08 -4.17
N GLY A 173 -17.51 -16.86 -4.17
CA GLY A 173 -17.54 -18.31 -4.37
C GLY A 173 -17.78 -18.73 -5.83
N LYS A 174 -17.74 -17.80 -6.79
CA LYS A 174 -17.97 -18.05 -8.22
C LYS A 174 -16.67 -18.40 -8.94
N TYR A 175 -16.02 -19.47 -8.49
CA TYR A 175 -14.65 -19.81 -8.90
C TYR A 175 -14.51 -20.11 -10.41
N ARG A 176 -15.49 -20.78 -11.03
CA ARG A 176 -15.46 -21.08 -12.48
C ARG A 176 -15.48 -19.81 -13.33
N GLU A 177 -16.18 -18.77 -12.89
CA GLU A 177 -16.21 -17.49 -13.59
C GLU A 177 -14.93 -16.69 -13.32
N ALA A 178 -14.41 -16.73 -12.09
CA ALA A 178 -13.15 -16.08 -11.74
C ALA A 178 -11.98 -16.59 -12.59
N ILE A 179 -11.90 -17.91 -12.83
CA ILE A 179 -10.88 -18.52 -13.70
C ILE A 179 -10.88 -17.89 -15.09
N LYS A 180 -12.05 -17.55 -15.65
CA LYS A 180 -12.13 -16.93 -16.98
C LYS A 180 -11.44 -15.56 -17.00
N TYR A 181 -11.67 -14.73 -15.99
CA TYR A 181 -11.07 -13.40 -15.92
C TYR A 181 -9.58 -13.43 -15.58
N HIS A 182 -9.14 -14.35 -14.71
CA HIS A 182 -7.71 -14.54 -14.46
C HIS A 182 -6.99 -15.12 -15.69
N SER A 183 -7.63 -16.02 -16.45
CA SER A 183 -7.10 -16.53 -17.72
C SER A 183 -7.03 -15.43 -18.79
N MET A 184 -7.92 -14.44 -18.74
CA MET A 184 -7.88 -13.28 -19.64
C MET A 184 -6.62 -12.45 -19.42
N VAL A 185 -6.12 -12.33 -18.17
CA VAL A 185 -4.83 -11.67 -17.89
C VAL A 185 -3.70 -12.36 -18.65
N LEU A 186 -3.63 -13.69 -18.57
CA LEU A 186 -2.63 -14.49 -19.29
C LEU A 186 -2.75 -14.35 -20.81
N ALA A 187 -3.98 -14.32 -21.33
CA ALA A 187 -4.23 -14.14 -22.76
C ALA A 187 -3.78 -12.76 -23.26
N ILE A 188 -4.00 -11.70 -22.48
CA ILE A 188 -3.53 -10.35 -22.81
C ILE A 188 -2.00 -10.32 -22.79
N SER A 189 -1.36 -10.87 -21.75
CA SER A 189 0.09 -10.96 -21.67
C SER A 189 0.71 -11.73 -22.84
N GLY A 190 0.10 -12.84 -23.28
CA GLY A 190 0.54 -13.56 -24.47
C GLY A 190 0.39 -12.78 -25.78
N ARG A 191 -0.61 -11.89 -25.88
CA ARG A 191 -0.81 -11.03 -27.05
C ARG A 191 0.19 -9.88 -27.11
N GLU A 192 0.48 -9.26 -25.97
CA GLU A 192 1.36 -8.09 -25.88
C GLU A 192 2.85 -8.45 -25.71
N GLY A 193 3.16 -9.71 -25.38
CA GLY A 193 4.53 -10.16 -25.07
C GLY A 193 5.06 -9.59 -23.75
N GLU A 194 4.17 -9.26 -22.81
CA GLU A 194 4.52 -8.67 -21.51
C GLU A 194 4.01 -9.57 -20.37
N ASP A 195 4.93 -10.21 -19.65
CA ASP A 195 4.60 -11.17 -18.59
C ASP A 195 4.14 -10.54 -17.26
N SER A 196 4.07 -9.20 -17.20
CA SER A 196 3.61 -8.46 -16.02
C SER A 196 2.23 -8.92 -15.56
N GLY A 197 2.17 -9.49 -14.35
CA GLY A 197 0.96 -9.98 -13.70
C GLY A 197 0.61 -11.44 -13.98
N ASN A 198 1.43 -12.18 -14.75
CA ASN A 198 1.21 -13.61 -15.01
C ASN A 198 1.36 -14.46 -13.76
N THR A 199 2.38 -14.20 -12.95
CA THR A 199 2.64 -14.89 -11.69
C THR A 199 1.40 -14.81 -10.79
N GLU A 200 0.88 -13.61 -10.53
CA GLU A 200 -0.35 -13.43 -9.74
C GLU A 200 -1.57 -14.16 -10.34
N ALA A 201 -1.71 -14.16 -11.67
CA ALA A 201 -2.83 -14.84 -12.33
C ALA A 201 -2.75 -16.36 -12.20
N TYR A 202 -1.55 -16.95 -12.31
CA TYR A 202 -1.37 -18.40 -12.10
C TYR A 202 -1.74 -18.82 -10.68
N GLY A 203 -1.28 -18.07 -9.66
CA GLY A 203 -1.65 -18.33 -8.27
C GLY A 203 -3.16 -18.22 -8.05
N ALA A 204 -3.79 -17.17 -8.57
CA ALA A 204 -5.23 -16.98 -8.42
C ALA A 204 -6.08 -18.07 -9.12
N ILE A 205 -5.64 -18.55 -10.29
CA ILE A 205 -6.28 -19.69 -10.98
C ILE A 205 -6.11 -20.99 -10.17
N ALA A 206 -4.92 -21.21 -9.62
CA ALA A 206 -4.65 -22.37 -8.77
C ALA A 206 -5.58 -22.37 -7.54
N ASP A 207 -5.70 -21.23 -6.85
CA ASP A 207 -6.62 -21.05 -5.72
C ASP A 207 -8.07 -21.38 -6.12
N CYS A 208 -8.53 -20.92 -7.28
CA CYS A 208 -9.87 -21.24 -7.76
C CYS A 208 -10.08 -22.74 -8.01
N TYR A 209 -9.08 -23.45 -8.53
CA TYR A 209 -9.17 -24.90 -8.74
C TYR A 209 -9.12 -25.68 -7.42
N THR A 210 -8.33 -25.22 -6.45
CA THR A 210 -8.31 -25.76 -5.09
C THR A 210 -9.70 -25.70 -4.46
N GLU A 211 -10.36 -24.54 -4.55
CA GLU A 211 -11.72 -24.34 -4.03
C GLU A 211 -12.79 -25.16 -4.77
N LEU A 212 -12.54 -25.52 -6.04
CA LEU A 212 -13.40 -26.41 -6.82
C LEU A 212 -13.13 -27.91 -6.56
N GLY A 213 -12.10 -28.24 -5.78
CA GLY A 213 -11.67 -29.62 -5.50
C GLY A 213 -10.86 -30.28 -6.63
N ASP A 214 -10.49 -29.55 -7.69
CA ASP A 214 -9.68 -30.06 -8.79
C ASP A 214 -8.18 -29.86 -8.48
N LEU A 215 -7.68 -30.70 -7.57
CA LEU A 215 -6.31 -30.59 -7.05
C LEU A 215 -5.24 -30.87 -8.12
N GLU A 216 -5.56 -31.68 -9.13
CA GLU A 216 -4.63 -31.97 -10.22
C GLU A 216 -4.33 -30.72 -11.05
N ARG A 217 -5.39 -29.97 -11.41
CA ARG A 217 -5.21 -28.70 -12.14
C ARG A 217 -4.61 -27.64 -11.24
N ALA A 218 -5.04 -27.55 -9.99
CA ALA A 218 -4.48 -26.61 -9.02
C ALA A 218 -2.96 -26.77 -8.91
N GLY A 219 -2.46 -28.02 -8.77
CA GLY A 219 -1.04 -28.32 -8.71
C GLY A 219 -0.27 -27.81 -9.93
N LYS A 220 -0.76 -28.09 -11.15
CA LYS A 220 -0.13 -27.61 -12.40
C LYS A 220 -0.03 -26.08 -12.47
N PHE A 221 -1.01 -25.37 -11.92
CA PHE A 221 -1.00 -23.90 -11.88
C PHE A 221 -0.11 -23.36 -10.76
N TYR A 222 -0.05 -24.02 -9.60
CA TYR A 222 0.91 -23.68 -8.54
C TYR A 222 2.36 -23.88 -8.97
N ASP A 223 2.67 -24.94 -9.73
CA ASP A 223 4.03 -25.16 -10.27
C ASP A 223 4.47 -23.98 -11.15
N LYS A 224 3.56 -23.48 -11.99
CA LYS A 224 3.81 -22.28 -12.81
C LYS A 224 3.95 -21.01 -11.98
N TYR A 225 3.12 -20.86 -10.94
CA TYR A 225 3.22 -19.75 -10.01
C TYR A 225 4.58 -19.72 -9.31
N ILE A 226 5.03 -20.86 -8.78
CA ILE A 226 6.32 -21.00 -8.10
C ILE A 226 7.46 -20.72 -9.07
N SER A 227 7.43 -21.31 -10.26
CA SER A 227 8.44 -21.05 -11.29
C SER A 227 8.52 -19.57 -11.68
N GLY A 228 7.40 -18.84 -11.68
CA GLY A 228 7.39 -17.40 -11.94
C GLY A 228 7.99 -16.56 -10.81
N LEU A 229 7.77 -16.96 -9.55
CA LEU A 229 8.37 -16.30 -8.38
C LEU A 229 9.90 -16.45 -8.33
N GLU A 230 10.45 -17.51 -8.91
CA GLU A 230 11.90 -17.72 -9.00
C GLU A 230 12.56 -16.84 -10.06
N THR A 231 11.79 -16.31 -11.01
CA THR A 231 12.28 -15.50 -12.13
C THR A 231 12.10 -13.99 -11.97
N ASP A 232 11.21 -13.55 -11.07
CA ASP A 232 10.91 -12.14 -10.75
C ASP A 232 11.90 -11.55 -9.72
#